data_AF-A0A6B2G0W3-F1
#
_entry.id   AF-A0A6B2G0W3-F1
#
_cell.length_a   1.000
_cell.length_b   1.000
_cell.length_c   1.000
_cell.angle_alpha   90.00
_cell.angle_beta   90.00
_cell.angle_gamma   90.00
#
_symmetry.space_group_name_H-M   'P 1'
#
loop_
_entity.id
_entity.type
_entity.pdbx_description
1 polymer ?
#
loop_
_entity_poly.entity_id
_entity_poly.type
_entity_poly.pdbx_seq_one_letter_code
_entity_poly.pdbx_strand_id
1 'polypeptide(L)'
;NFCTQFYVTETFVLVVIKCCHLLCIPIATFQRDDCCLDSFEENFRNIENGARIVAVVPNSSNIVLQMPRGNIELINPRPLVIHDFKTKFDDAMYDQALIILKRNRVDLNILFDHNPSVIIHDTMSFVKKINDQNLLVQILAELNCNDVTITIYKSMYPPDRTSLWESNKISVVCNSIQRTCVEIDEEQYKFVIILSILKGSELGEEDALKYIMEINPESKISKEEALKFIKLYVSSEVLYKKALGTYDLTLALMAAQITSRDPKEYVPYLQRLENFDPLYRNYIIDSDMKNYKKALTNIVQCNDQVEECLQFIKTHNLHVEALKLVDKSKSLYRLIGLQFAQILSENKQPVNSAIVYFSFNEFESALSQFCDAGCYEESMMSLNLIADSCLENTKRRLNILSRIQIL
;
A
#
# COMPACT_ATOMS: atom_id res chain seq x y z
N ASN A 1 -7.14 -42.50 -28.27
CA ASN A 1 -8.00 -42.65 -29.48
C ASN A 1 -7.96 -41.47 -30.45
N PHE A 2 -7.64 -40.24 -30.04
CA PHE A 2 -7.59 -39.06 -30.95
C PHE A 2 -6.18 -38.59 -31.34
N CYS A 3 -5.12 -39.25 -30.86
CA CYS A 3 -3.73 -38.96 -31.23
C CYS A 3 -3.46 -39.30 -32.70
N THR A 4 -2.89 -38.36 -33.46
CA THR A 4 -2.43 -38.56 -34.85
C THR A 4 -0.92 -38.74 -34.93
N GLN A 5 -0.18 -38.08 -34.05
CA GLN A 5 1.27 -38.18 -33.93
C GLN A 5 1.68 -37.90 -32.50
N PHE A 6 2.73 -38.56 -32.03
CA PHE A 6 3.37 -38.22 -30.77
C PHE A 6 4.89 -38.17 -30.92
N TYR A 7 5.55 -37.43 -30.03
CA TYR A 7 6.99 -37.36 -29.91
C TYR A 7 7.36 -37.39 -28.42
N VAL A 8 8.34 -38.20 -28.05
CA VAL A 8 8.78 -38.35 -26.65
C VAL A 8 10.13 -37.66 -26.49
N THR A 9 10.22 -36.79 -25.50
CA THR A 9 11.47 -36.18 -25.03
C THR A 9 11.83 -36.75 -23.67
N GLU A 10 12.94 -36.31 -23.06
CA GLU A 10 13.30 -36.74 -21.71
C GLU A 10 12.32 -36.27 -20.64
N THR A 11 11.62 -35.15 -20.86
CA THR A 11 10.78 -34.49 -19.86
C THR A 11 9.31 -34.37 -20.23
N PHE A 12 8.97 -34.42 -21.53
CA PHE A 12 7.60 -34.31 -22.04
C PHE A 12 7.25 -35.36 -23.09
N VAL A 13 5.97 -35.73 -23.12
CA VAL A 13 5.32 -36.37 -24.27
C VAL A 13 4.53 -35.30 -25.01
N LEU A 14 4.87 -35.08 -26.27
CA LEU A 14 4.16 -34.17 -27.16
C LEU A 14 3.18 -34.96 -27.99
N VAL A 15 1.92 -34.51 -28.03
CA VAL A 15 0.84 -35.22 -28.70
C VAL A 15 0.09 -34.26 -29.62
N VAL A 16 0.02 -34.63 -30.89
CA VAL A 16 -0.87 -34.01 -31.86
C VAL A 16 -2.19 -34.78 -31.88
N ILE A 17 -3.30 -34.08 -31.69
CA ILE A 17 -4.64 -34.68 -31.74
C ILE A 17 -5.39 -34.27 -33.01
N LYS A 18 -6.34 -35.13 -33.44
CA LYS A 18 -7.17 -34.93 -34.64
C LYS A 18 -7.90 -33.59 -34.70
N CYS A 19 -8.13 -32.96 -33.56
CA CYS A 19 -8.79 -31.65 -33.47
C CYS A 19 -7.84 -30.46 -33.75
N CYS A 20 -6.68 -30.66 -34.37
CA CYS A 20 -5.72 -29.59 -34.69
C CYS A 20 -5.13 -28.90 -33.44
N HIS A 21 -4.81 -29.69 -32.40
CA HIS A 21 -4.12 -29.19 -31.22
C HIS A 21 -2.84 -29.98 -30.95
N LEU A 22 -1.84 -29.28 -30.41
CA LEU A 22 -0.63 -29.82 -29.82
C LEU A 22 -0.75 -29.75 -28.30
N LEU A 23 -0.58 -30.87 -27.63
CA LEU A 23 -0.42 -30.96 -26.18
C LEU A 23 1.03 -31.25 -25.82
N CYS A 24 1.52 -30.63 -24.76
CA CYS A 24 2.79 -31.00 -24.13
C CYS A 24 2.48 -31.49 -22.71
N ILE A 25 2.69 -32.77 -22.46
CA ILE A 25 2.35 -33.43 -21.19
C ILE A 25 3.65 -33.80 -20.48
N PRO A 26 3.91 -33.31 -19.25
CA PRO A 26 5.09 -33.71 -18.48
C PRO A 26 5.13 -35.23 -18.29
N ILE A 27 6.28 -35.89 -18.43
CA ILE A 27 6.36 -37.35 -18.25
C ILE A 27 5.95 -37.77 -16.83
N ALA A 28 6.24 -36.92 -15.83
CA ALA A 28 5.87 -37.15 -14.44
C ALA A 28 4.36 -37.32 -14.20
N THR A 29 3.49 -36.84 -15.09
CA THR A 29 2.03 -37.02 -14.92
C THR A 29 1.56 -38.41 -15.32
N PHE A 30 2.31 -39.15 -16.15
CA PHE A 30 2.00 -40.54 -16.49
C PHE A 30 2.36 -41.53 -15.38
N GLN A 31 3.08 -41.10 -14.35
CA GLN A 31 3.40 -41.91 -13.17
C GLN A 31 2.29 -41.89 -12.10
N ARG A 32 1.21 -41.14 -12.34
CA ARG A 32 0.08 -41.01 -11.42
C ARG A 32 -1.15 -41.74 -11.97
N ASP A 33 -1.80 -42.52 -11.13
CA ASP A 33 -2.96 -43.34 -11.52
C ASP A 33 -4.22 -42.51 -11.89
N ASP A 34 -4.33 -41.27 -11.39
CA ASP A 34 -5.46 -40.35 -11.60
C ASP A 34 -5.27 -39.32 -12.74
N CYS A 35 -4.60 -39.70 -13.84
CA CYS A 35 -4.29 -38.75 -14.92
C CYS A 35 -5.48 -38.47 -15.86
N CYS A 36 -6.35 -37.52 -15.51
CA CYS A 36 -7.33 -36.97 -16.45
C CYS A 36 -6.69 -35.94 -17.39
N LEU A 37 -6.71 -36.20 -18.71
CA LEU A 37 -6.20 -35.29 -19.74
C LEU A 37 -6.92 -33.92 -19.77
N ASP A 38 -8.16 -33.87 -19.27
CA ASP A 38 -8.97 -32.65 -19.16
C ASP A 38 -8.33 -31.60 -18.23
N SER A 39 -7.45 -32.02 -17.31
CA SER A 39 -6.68 -31.11 -16.45
C SER A 39 -5.59 -30.32 -17.19
N PHE A 40 -5.32 -30.64 -18.47
CA PHE A 40 -4.32 -29.98 -19.30
C PHE A 40 -4.94 -29.13 -20.41
N GLU A 41 -6.22 -28.74 -20.28
CA GLU A 41 -6.89 -27.85 -21.23
C GLU A 41 -6.11 -26.55 -21.50
N GLU A 42 -5.43 -26.03 -20.48
CA GLU A 42 -4.59 -24.83 -20.58
C GLU A 42 -3.30 -25.04 -21.40
N ASN A 43 -2.93 -26.30 -21.67
CA ASN A 43 -1.73 -26.66 -22.44
C ASN A 43 -2.04 -26.92 -23.92
N PHE A 44 -3.29 -26.72 -24.35
CA PHE A 44 -3.65 -26.80 -25.75
C PHE A 44 -3.05 -25.65 -26.55
N ARG A 45 -2.26 -25.99 -27.57
CA ARG A 45 -1.86 -25.05 -28.60
C ARG A 45 -2.54 -25.39 -29.92
N ASN A 46 -3.28 -24.43 -30.47
CA ASN A 46 -3.86 -24.56 -31.81
C ASN A 46 -2.74 -24.65 -32.85
N ILE A 47 -2.89 -25.59 -33.77
CA ILE A 47 -2.00 -25.82 -34.91
C ILE A 47 -2.86 -25.93 -36.19
N GLU A 48 -2.25 -25.78 -37.37
CA GLU A 48 -3.00 -26.03 -38.60
C GLU A 48 -3.36 -27.51 -38.76
N ASN A 49 -4.51 -27.75 -39.40
CA ASN A 49 -4.97 -29.10 -39.68
C ASN A 49 -3.96 -29.85 -40.55
N GLY A 50 -3.43 -30.97 -40.06
CA GLY A 50 -2.44 -31.78 -40.76
C GLY A 50 -0.98 -31.37 -40.50
N ALA A 51 -0.72 -30.41 -39.60
CA ALA A 51 0.63 -30.12 -39.13
C ALA A 51 1.24 -31.34 -38.42
N ARG A 52 2.56 -31.52 -38.60
CA ARG A 52 3.33 -32.65 -38.07
C ARG A 52 4.55 -32.18 -37.31
N ILE A 53 4.88 -32.86 -36.21
CA ILE A 53 6.13 -32.64 -35.48
C ILE A 53 7.28 -33.25 -36.29
N VAL A 54 8.27 -32.44 -36.65
CA VAL A 54 9.47 -32.91 -37.37
C VAL A 54 10.63 -33.14 -36.40
N ALA A 55 10.84 -32.20 -35.49
CA ALA A 55 11.91 -32.26 -34.51
C ALA A 55 11.55 -31.46 -33.26
N VAL A 56 12.07 -31.89 -32.12
CA VAL A 56 12.10 -31.11 -30.89
C VAL A 56 13.56 -30.78 -30.60
N VAL A 57 13.85 -29.50 -30.42
CA VAL A 57 15.24 -29.05 -30.22
C VAL A 57 15.63 -29.34 -28.76
N PRO A 58 16.68 -30.15 -28.51
CA PRO A 58 17.09 -30.50 -27.16
C PRO A 58 17.52 -29.26 -26.38
N ASN A 59 17.29 -29.26 -25.06
CA ASN A 59 17.65 -28.18 -24.14
C ASN A 59 17.11 -26.80 -24.56
N SER A 60 15.96 -26.76 -25.23
CA SER A 60 15.30 -25.51 -25.59
C SER A 60 13.78 -25.67 -25.60
N SER A 61 13.07 -24.56 -25.60
CA SER A 61 11.61 -24.55 -25.73
C SER A 61 11.07 -24.76 -27.16
N ASN A 62 11.95 -24.92 -28.17
CA ASN A 62 11.55 -24.86 -29.58
C ASN A 62 11.12 -26.22 -30.13
N ILE A 63 10.02 -26.22 -30.88
CA ILE A 63 9.55 -27.35 -31.69
C ILE A 63 9.48 -26.92 -33.15
N VAL A 64 9.94 -27.81 -34.02
CA VAL A 64 9.81 -27.67 -35.47
C VAL A 64 8.56 -28.40 -35.94
N LEU A 65 7.58 -27.65 -36.42
CA LEU A 65 6.39 -28.18 -37.08
C LEU A 65 6.52 -28.05 -38.59
N GLN A 66 6.08 -29.07 -39.32
CA GLN A 66 5.83 -28.97 -40.77
C GLN A 66 4.34 -28.86 -41.02
N MET A 67 3.95 -27.80 -41.70
CA MET A 67 2.57 -27.54 -42.12
C MET A 67 2.23 -28.37 -43.36
N PRO A 68 0.94 -28.63 -43.66
CA PRO A 68 0.54 -29.53 -44.77
C PRO A 68 1.07 -29.11 -46.14
N ARG A 69 1.33 -27.82 -46.34
CA ARG A 69 1.85 -27.25 -47.59
C ARG A 69 3.37 -27.34 -47.71
N GLY A 70 4.05 -27.94 -46.73
CA GLY A 70 5.50 -28.10 -46.70
C GLY A 70 6.25 -26.98 -45.95
N ASN A 71 5.57 -25.91 -45.54
CA ASN A 71 6.17 -24.85 -44.72
C ASN A 71 6.67 -25.42 -43.38
N ILE A 72 7.82 -24.93 -42.92
CA ILE A 72 8.39 -25.31 -41.64
C ILE A 72 8.25 -24.12 -40.69
N GLU A 73 7.67 -24.35 -39.52
CA GLU A 73 7.44 -23.34 -38.49
C GLU A 73 8.15 -23.73 -37.20
N LEU A 74 8.79 -22.75 -36.58
CA LEU A 74 9.36 -22.89 -35.24
C LEU A 74 8.36 -22.34 -34.22
N ILE A 75 7.92 -23.19 -33.30
CA ILE A 75 6.98 -22.80 -32.24
C ILE A 75 7.59 -23.00 -30.86
N ASN A 76 7.13 -22.18 -29.91
CA ASN A 76 7.50 -22.27 -28.50
C ASN A 76 6.24 -22.49 -27.65
N PRO A 77 5.82 -23.75 -27.39
CA PRO A 77 4.71 -24.01 -26.50
C PRO A 77 5.01 -23.55 -25.08
N ARG A 78 4.01 -22.95 -24.43
CA ARG A 78 4.11 -22.46 -23.05
C ARG A 78 4.68 -23.51 -22.07
N PRO A 79 4.26 -24.79 -22.11
CA PRO A 79 4.80 -25.81 -21.20
C PRO A 79 6.32 -25.97 -21.27
N LEU A 80 6.87 -26.03 -22.49
CA LEU A 80 8.32 -26.17 -22.70
C LEU A 80 9.07 -24.90 -22.31
N VAL A 81 8.49 -23.73 -22.56
CA VAL A 81 9.06 -22.43 -22.14
C VAL A 81 9.16 -22.36 -20.62
N ILE A 82 8.11 -22.76 -19.89
CA ILE A 82 8.11 -22.75 -18.43
C ILE A 82 9.12 -23.78 -17.89
N HIS A 83 9.23 -24.96 -18.51
CA HIS A 83 10.23 -25.93 -18.10
C HIS A 83 11.66 -25.42 -18.31
N ASP A 84 11.98 -24.88 -19.49
CA ASP A 84 13.29 -24.29 -19.79
C ASP A 84 13.63 -23.16 -18.80
N PHE A 85 12.64 -22.31 -18.49
CA PHE A 85 12.75 -21.31 -17.42
C PHE A 85 13.12 -21.94 -16.08
N LYS A 86 12.40 -22.97 -15.62
CA LYS A 86 12.64 -23.61 -14.32
C LYS A 86 14.07 -24.14 -14.22
N THR A 87 14.52 -24.90 -15.22
CA THR A 87 15.89 -25.43 -15.24
C THR A 87 16.92 -24.31 -15.14
N LYS A 88 16.78 -23.23 -15.92
CA LYS A 88 17.69 -22.09 -15.87
C LYS A 88 17.65 -21.33 -14.56
N PHE A 89 16.45 -21.18 -13.98
CA PHE A 89 16.26 -20.45 -12.74
C PHE A 89 16.81 -21.24 -11.54
N ASP A 90 16.59 -22.55 -11.50
CA ASP A 90 17.14 -23.44 -10.46
C ASP A 90 18.68 -23.50 -10.51
N ASP A 91 19.28 -23.37 -11.71
CA ASP A 91 20.73 -23.24 -11.91
C ASP A 91 21.29 -21.83 -11.63
N ALA A 92 20.48 -20.92 -11.06
CA ALA A 92 20.81 -19.51 -10.81
C ALA A 92 21.25 -18.71 -12.06
N MET A 93 20.82 -19.13 -13.24
CA MET A 93 21.05 -18.43 -14.53
C MET A 93 19.95 -17.38 -14.78
N TYR A 94 19.81 -16.41 -13.86
CA TYR A 94 18.70 -15.46 -13.85
C TYR A 94 18.58 -14.60 -15.11
N ASP A 95 19.70 -14.22 -15.72
CA ASP A 95 19.78 -13.48 -16.97
C ASP A 95 19.16 -14.26 -18.14
N GLN A 96 19.53 -15.54 -18.29
CA GLN A 96 19.00 -16.42 -19.33
C GLN A 96 17.52 -16.73 -19.09
N ALA A 97 17.15 -16.98 -17.84
CA ALA A 97 15.76 -17.19 -17.44
C ALA A 97 14.89 -15.98 -17.81
N LEU A 98 15.34 -14.75 -17.51
CA LEU A 98 14.62 -13.52 -17.84
C LEU A 98 14.45 -13.33 -19.36
N ILE A 99 15.48 -13.64 -20.15
CA ILE A 99 15.40 -13.57 -21.62
C ILE A 99 14.33 -14.53 -22.16
N ILE A 100 14.26 -15.76 -21.64
CA ILE A 100 13.26 -16.75 -22.04
C ILE A 100 11.85 -16.23 -21.73
N LEU A 101 11.63 -15.69 -20.53
CA LEU A 101 10.34 -15.16 -20.11
C LEU A 101 9.91 -13.98 -20.99
N LYS A 102 10.79 -12.98 -21.18
CA LYS A 102 10.49 -11.79 -21.98
C LYS A 102 10.22 -12.13 -23.45
N ARG A 103 11.06 -12.97 -24.06
CA ARG A 103 10.90 -13.39 -25.47
C ARG A 103 9.54 -14.05 -25.72
N ASN A 104 9.07 -14.83 -24.75
CA ASN A 104 7.82 -15.58 -24.85
C ASN A 104 6.62 -14.89 -24.16
N ARG A 105 6.77 -13.64 -23.71
CA ARG A 105 5.75 -12.86 -22.99
C ARG A 105 5.12 -13.67 -21.84
N VAL A 106 5.98 -14.27 -21.02
CA VAL A 106 5.57 -14.95 -19.79
C VAL A 106 5.42 -13.92 -18.68
N ASP A 107 4.40 -14.10 -17.85
CA ASP A 107 4.20 -13.26 -16.66
C ASP A 107 5.45 -13.35 -15.75
N LEU A 108 6.10 -12.21 -15.53
CA LEU A 108 7.35 -12.11 -14.78
C LEU A 108 7.19 -12.40 -13.29
N ASN A 109 5.95 -12.42 -12.77
CA ASN A 109 5.68 -12.83 -11.38
C ASN A 109 6.18 -14.25 -11.08
N ILE A 110 6.34 -15.11 -12.11
CA ILE A 110 6.90 -16.45 -11.96
C ILE A 110 8.33 -16.44 -11.40
N LEU A 111 9.10 -15.37 -11.60
CA LEU A 111 10.44 -15.21 -11.02
C LEU A 111 10.40 -15.28 -9.49
N PHE A 112 9.34 -14.75 -8.88
CA PHE A 112 9.20 -14.69 -7.43
C PHE A 112 8.35 -15.85 -6.91
N ASP A 113 7.35 -16.29 -7.67
CA ASP A 113 6.41 -17.32 -7.24
C ASP A 113 6.95 -18.74 -7.39
N HIS A 114 7.93 -18.98 -8.28
CA HIS A 114 8.48 -20.31 -8.52
C HIS A 114 9.08 -20.92 -7.23
N ASN A 115 9.95 -20.16 -6.56
CA ASN A 115 10.58 -20.56 -5.31
C ASN A 115 10.93 -19.31 -4.47
N PRO A 116 9.98 -18.78 -3.66
CA PRO A 116 10.17 -17.55 -2.91
C PRO A 116 11.37 -17.56 -1.97
N SER A 117 11.64 -18.68 -1.28
CA SER A 117 12.73 -18.75 -0.30
C SER A 117 14.10 -18.62 -0.94
N VAL A 118 14.31 -19.27 -2.09
CA VAL A 118 15.57 -19.23 -2.84
C VAL A 118 15.83 -17.84 -3.39
N ILE A 119 14.86 -17.25 -4.08
CA ILE A 119 15.06 -15.94 -4.71
C ILE A 119 15.27 -14.83 -3.67
N ILE A 120 14.57 -14.86 -2.54
CA ILE A 120 14.75 -13.87 -1.48
C ILE A 120 16.14 -14.00 -0.84
N HIS A 121 16.63 -15.23 -0.62
CA HIS A 121 17.99 -15.47 -0.12
C HIS A 121 19.07 -15.08 -1.13
N ASP A 122 18.83 -15.27 -2.43
CA ASP A 122 19.80 -15.03 -3.51
C ASP A 122 19.52 -13.74 -4.31
N THR A 123 18.82 -12.78 -3.71
CA THR A 123 18.48 -11.49 -4.33
C THR A 123 19.73 -10.74 -4.81
N MET A 124 20.85 -10.87 -4.09
CA MET A 124 22.14 -10.27 -4.46
C MET A 124 22.65 -10.76 -5.81
N SER A 125 22.62 -12.07 -6.06
CA SER A 125 23.04 -12.64 -7.33
C SER A 125 22.05 -12.28 -8.43
N PHE A 126 20.74 -12.30 -8.13
CA PHE A 126 19.70 -11.89 -9.07
C PHE A 126 19.91 -10.47 -9.61
N VAL A 127 20.08 -9.48 -8.73
CA VAL A 127 20.30 -8.08 -9.13
C VAL A 127 21.62 -7.93 -9.90
N LYS A 128 22.70 -8.56 -9.44
CA LYS A 128 24.02 -8.52 -10.12
C LYS A 128 24.03 -9.16 -11.49
N LYS A 129 23.25 -10.24 -11.69
CA LYS A 129 23.18 -10.94 -12.99
C LYS A 129 22.36 -10.16 -14.01
N ILE A 130 21.29 -9.51 -13.57
CA ILE A 130 20.49 -8.65 -14.46
C ILE A 130 21.25 -7.37 -14.81
N ASN A 131 21.87 -6.72 -13.82
CA ASN A 131 22.70 -5.52 -13.96
C ASN A 131 22.11 -4.41 -14.86
N ASP A 132 20.79 -4.24 -14.84
CA ASP A 132 20.07 -3.24 -15.64
C ASP A 132 18.90 -2.68 -14.83
N GLN A 133 19.02 -1.41 -14.47
CA GLN A 133 17.99 -0.68 -13.72
C GLN A 133 16.63 -0.71 -14.43
N ASN A 134 16.59 -0.55 -15.76
CA ASN A 134 15.33 -0.47 -16.50
C ASN A 134 14.61 -1.82 -16.50
N LEU A 135 15.36 -2.92 -16.61
CA LEU A 135 14.80 -4.28 -16.52
C LEU A 135 14.24 -4.55 -15.11
N LEU A 136 14.97 -4.17 -14.07
CA LEU A 136 14.51 -4.32 -12.68
C LEU A 136 13.27 -3.46 -12.40
N VAL A 137 13.24 -2.21 -12.88
CA VAL A 137 12.05 -1.35 -12.82
C VAL A 137 10.86 -2.01 -13.53
N GLN A 138 11.06 -2.59 -14.72
CA GLN A 138 9.99 -3.29 -15.43
C GLN A 138 9.46 -4.48 -14.61
N ILE A 139 10.35 -5.30 -14.05
CA ILE A 139 9.99 -6.46 -13.22
C ILE A 139 9.16 -6.00 -12.01
N LEU A 140 9.62 -4.97 -11.29
CA LEU A 140 8.90 -4.42 -10.14
C LEU A 140 7.59 -3.75 -10.53
N ALA A 141 7.50 -3.12 -11.69
CA ALA A 141 6.26 -2.50 -12.18
C ALA A 141 5.17 -3.57 -12.40
N GLU A 142 5.53 -4.70 -13.00
CA GLU A 142 4.63 -5.84 -13.28
C GLU A 142 4.30 -6.71 -12.05
N LEU A 143 5.04 -6.55 -10.94
CA LEU A 143 4.83 -7.30 -9.71
C LEU A 143 3.42 -7.09 -9.13
N ASN A 144 2.72 -8.19 -8.84
CA ASN A 144 1.39 -8.19 -8.24
C ASN A 144 1.29 -9.23 -7.10
N CYS A 145 0.16 -9.22 -6.39
CA CYS A 145 -0.08 -10.09 -5.24
C CYS A 145 -0.52 -11.51 -5.61
N ASN A 146 -0.87 -11.77 -6.88
CA ASN A 146 -1.32 -13.08 -7.32
C ASN A 146 -0.13 -14.03 -7.46
N ASP A 147 -0.33 -15.29 -7.08
CA ASP A 147 0.61 -16.36 -7.33
C ASP A 147 0.29 -17.03 -8.67
N VAL A 148 1.19 -16.87 -9.65
CA VAL A 148 0.99 -17.42 -11.00
C VAL A 148 1.20 -18.93 -11.07
N THR A 149 1.82 -19.54 -10.07
CA THR A 149 2.12 -20.98 -10.01
C THR A 149 0.93 -21.83 -9.61
N ILE A 150 -0.05 -21.24 -8.92
CA ILE A 150 -1.32 -21.89 -8.56
C ILE A 150 -2.48 -21.49 -9.48
N THR A 151 -2.30 -20.42 -10.28
CA THR A 151 -3.30 -19.92 -11.24
C THR A 151 -2.90 -20.29 -12.67
N ILE A 152 -2.22 -19.39 -13.39
CA ILE A 152 -1.96 -19.47 -14.83
C ILE A 152 -1.06 -20.66 -15.21
N TYR A 153 -0.14 -21.05 -14.33
CA TYR A 153 0.84 -22.10 -14.61
C TYR A 153 0.62 -23.36 -13.77
N LYS A 154 -0.57 -23.54 -13.18
CA LYS A 154 -0.89 -24.65 -12.27
C LYS A 154 -0.52 -26.02 -12.83
N SER A 155 -0.81 -26.25 -14.11
CA SER A 155 -0.52 -27.52 -14.81
C SER A 155 0.97 -27.85 -14.94
N MET A 156 1.86 -26.87 -14.74
CA MET A 156 3.32 -27.06 -14.75
C MET A 156 3.89 -27.42 -13.39
N TYR A 157 3.09 -27.39 -12.33
CA TYR A 157 3.51 -27.62 -10.96
C TYR A 157 2.78 -28.84 -10.36
N PRO A 158 3.23 -29.36 -9.20
CA PRO A 158 2.48 -30.40 -8.50
C PRO A 158 1.04 -29.96 -8.21
N PRO A 159 0.05 -30.87 -8.32
CA PRO A 159 -1.38 -30.54 -8.23
C PRO A 159 -1.77 -30.02 -6.84
N ASP A 160 -1.07 -30.46 -5.81
CA ASP A 160 -1.28 -30.07 -4.41
C ASP A 160 -0.48 -28.81 -4.03
N ARG A 161 0.12 -28.11 -5.00
CA ARG A 161 0.87 -26.88 -4.74
C ARG A 161 -0.08 -25.79 -4.26
N THR A 162 0.18 -25.31 -3.05
CA THR A 162 -0.39 -24.09 -2.51
C THR A 162 0.56 -22.91 -2.69
N SER A 163 0.06 -21.69 -2.46
CA SER A 163 0.93 -20.51 -2.41
C SER A 163 2.01 -20.73 -1.36
N LEU A 164 3.25 -20.44 -1.75
CA LEU A 164 4.42 -20.51 -0.88
C LEU A 164 4.66 -19.19 -0.12
N TRP A 165 3.85 -18.17 -0.38
CA TRP A 165 3.92 -16.89 0.31
C TRP A 165 3.14 -16.92 1.63
N GLU A 166 3.84 -16.78 2.74
CA GLU A 166 3.25 -16.68 4.09
C GLU A 166 2.80 -15.26 4.45
N SER A 167 3.32 -14.25 3.75
CA SER A 167 3.10 -12.84 4.02
C SER A 167 2.90 -12.05 2.72
N ASN A 168 2.78 -10.72 2.82
CA ASN A 168 2.60 -9.86 1.65
C ASN A 168 3.80 -9.96 0.69
N LYS A 169 3.62 -10.73 -0.39
CA LYS A 169 4.57 -10.91 -1.50
C LYS A 169 5.21 -9.60 -1.95
N ILE A 170 4.40 -8.57 -2.18
CA ILE A 170 4.88 -7.30 -2.73
C ILE A 170 5.86 -6.65 -1.75
N SER A 171 5.45 -6.51 -0.48
CA SER A 171 6.30 -5.90 0.54
C SER A 171 7.59 -6.67 0.75
N VAL A 172 7.55 -8.01 0.80
CA VAL A 172 8.76 -8.84 0.99
C VAL A 172 9.74 -8.69 -0.18
N VAL A 173 9.24 -8.82 -1.41
CA VAL A 173 10.07 -8.70 -2.62
C VAL A 173 10.66 -7.29 -2.75
N CYS A 174 9.83 -6.25 -2.61
CA CYS A 174 10.29 -4.86 -2.69
C CYS A 174 11.34 -4.54 -1.62
N ASN A 175 11.13 -4.95 -0.36
CA ASN A 175 12.10 -4.70 0.71
C ASN A 175 13.42 -5.45 0.48
N SER A 176 13.37 -6.68 -0.03
CA SER A 176 14.57 -7.47 -0.33
C SER A 176 15.38 -6.84 -1.46
N ILE A 177 14.73 -6.52 -2.59
CA ILE A 177 15.38 -5.87 -3.75
C ILE A 177 15.92 -4.49 -3.36
N GLN A 178 15.17 -3.70 -2.59
CA GLN A 178 15.60 -2.38 -2.12
C GLN A 178 16.92 -2.47 -1.35
N ARG A 179 17.00 -3.35 -0.33
CA ARG A 179 18.21 -3.52 0.49
C ARG A 179 19.40 -3.92 -0.36
N THR A 180 19.20 -4.91 -1.23
CA THR A 180 20.24 -5.37 -2.16
C THR A 180 20.72 -4.26 -3.11
N CYS A 181 19.82 -3.43 -3.66
CA CYS A 181 20.19 -2.34 -4.55
C CYS A 181 21.03 -1.26 -3.83
N VAL A 182 20.65 -0.91 -2.59
CA VAL A 182 21.41 0.01 -1.74
C VAL A 182 22.81 -0.55 -1.43
N GLU A 183 22.91 -1.85 -1.13
CA GLU A 183 24.19 -2.51 -0.84
C GLU A 183 25.12 -2.63 -2.05
N ILE A 184 24.59 -2.77 -3.28
CA ILE A 184 25.40 -2.89 -4.50
C ILE A 184 25.89 -1.52 -4.97
N ASP A 185 24.96 -0.64 -5.32
CA ASP A 185 25.23 0.70 -5.85
C ASP A 185 23.92 1.51 -5.83
N GLU A 186 23.73 2.28 -4.75
CA GLU A 186 22.54 3.12 -4.59
C GLU A 186 22.36 4.10 -5.76
N GLU A 187 23.44 4.68 -6.29
CA GLU A 187 23.40 5.65 -7.39
C GLU A 187 22.98 5.01 -8.72
N GLN A 188 23.42 3.78 -8.99
CA GLN A 188 23.02 3.03 -10.20
C GLN A 188 21.55 2.62 -10.16
N TYR A 189 21.02 2.26 -8.99
CA TYR A 189 19.71 1.61 -8.85
C TYR A 189 18.63 2.51 -8.20
N LYS A 190 18.81 3.83 -8.15
CA LYS A 190 17.85 4.76 -7.53
C LYS A 190 16.41 4.59 -7.98
N PHE A 191 16.13 4.39 -9.27
CA PHE A 191 14.74 4.20 -9.72
C PHE A 191 14.16 2.87 -9.24
N VAL A 192 14.98 1.83 -9.11
CA VAL A 192 14.56 0.54 -8.50
C VAL A 192 14.21 0.76 -7.03
N ILE A 193 15.05 1.51 -6.30
CA ILE A 193 14.84 1.82 -4.88
C ILE A 193 13.56 2.63 -4.68
N ILE A 194 13.39 3.72 -5.44
CA ILE A 194 12.19 4.56 -5.39
C ILE A 194 10.93 3.74 -5.67
N LEU A 195 10.92 2.91 -6.72
CA LEU A 195 9.76 2.08 -7.05
C LEU A 195 9.49 0.99 -6.01
N SER A 196 10.55 0.42 -5.42
CA SER A 196 10.44 -0.55 -4.33
C SER A 196 9.80 0.07 -3.09
N ILE A 197 10.20 1.28 -2.70
CA ILE A 197 9.59 2.01 -1.57
C ILE A 197 8.13 2.31 -1.87
N LEU A 198 7.84 2.82 -3.07
CA LEU A 198 6.51 3.19 -3.51
C LEU A 198 5.52 2.02 -3.46
N LYS A 199 5.95 0.81 -3.85
CA LYS A 199 5.09 -0.40 -3.88
C LYS A 199 5.11 -1.20 -2.58
N GLY A 200 6.22 -1.15 -1.82
CA GLY A 200 6.45 -2.05 -0.69
C GLY A 200 5.87 -1.58 0.65
N SER A 201 5.68 -0.27 0.84
CA SER A 201 5.18 0.35 2.07
C SER A 201 3.68 0.67 1.98
N GLU A 202 2.98 0.61 3.12
CA GLU A 202 1.58 1.10 3.23
C GLU A 202 1.46 2.61 2.98
N LEU A 203 2.52 3.36 3.30
CA LEU A 203 2.65 4.80 3.06
C LEU A 203 3.62 5.08 1.88
N GLY A 204 3.62 4.21 0.87
CA GLY A 204 4.59 4.20 -0.22
C GLY A 204 4.82 5.55 -0.89
N GLU A 205 3.78 6.37 -1.11
CA GLU A 205 3.97 7.69 -1.72
C GLU A 205 4.69 8.67 -0.77
N GLU A 206 4.33 8.66 0.53
CA GLU A 206 4.97 9.56 1.52
C GLU A 206 6.43 9.16 1.73
N ASP A 207 6.71 7.86 1.83
CA ASP A 207 8.06 7.35 2.07
C ASP A 207 8.96 7.53 0.84
N ALA A 208 8.43 7.34 -0.38
CA ALA A 208 9.19 7.60 -1.60
C ALA A 208 9.51 9.09 -1.76
N LEU A 209 8.58 9.99 -1.40
CA LEU A 209 8.84 11.43 -1.42
C LEU A 209 9.87 11.85 -0.38
N LYS A 210 9.85 11.29 0.83
CA LYS A 210 10.91 11.52 1.84
C LYS A 210 12.27 11.08 1.32
N TYR A 211 12.36 9.91 0.71
CA TYR A 211 13.61 9.45 0.08
C TYR A 211 14.08 10.43 -1.01
N ILE A 212 13.17 10.97 -1.83
CA ILE A 212 13.51 12.00 -2.82
C ILE A 212 14.02 13.29 -2.18
N MET A 213 13.47 13.70 -1.04
CA MET A 213 13.95 14.89 -0.31
C MET A 213 15.41 14.74 0.14
N GLU A 214 15.82 13.52 0.47
CA GLU A 214 17.17 13.20 0.93
C GLU A 214 18.19 13.04 -0.22
N ILE A 215 17.76 13.07 -1.49
CA ILE A 215 18.66 13.00 -2.63
C ILE A 215 19.62 14.20 -2.65
N ASN A 216 20.92 13.89 -2.61
CA ASN A 216 21.99 14.87 -2.70
C ASN A 216 21.98 15.63 -4.04
N PRO A 217 22.33 16.93 -4.06
CA PRO A 217 22.43 17.71 -5.30
C PRO A 217 23.46 17.15 -6.31
N GLU A 218 24.49 16.44 -5.83
CA GLU A 218 25.55 15.82 -6.65
C GLU A 218 25.20 14.41 -7.15
N SER A 219 24.02 13.89 -6.77
CA SER A 219 23.49 12.60 -7.24
C SER A 219 23.37 12.56 -8.76
N LYS A 220 23.58 11.39 -9.36
CA LYS A 220 23.39 11.19 -10.81
C LYS A 220 21.96 11.48 -11.26
N ILE A 221 21.00 11.25 -10.36
CA ILE A 221 19.58 11.49 -10.59
C ILE A 221 19.15 12.67 -9.73
N SER A 222 18.58 13.69 -10.37
CA SER A 222 18.03 14.86 -9.70
C SER A 222 16.67 14.56 -9.04
N LYS A 223 16.28 15.40 -8.07
CA LYS A 223 14.94 15.34 -7.45
C LYS A 223 13.82 15.46 -8.49
N GLU A 224 14.02 16.30 -9.51
CA GLU A 224 13.06 16.50 -10.60
C GLU A 224 12.88 15.24 -11.46
N GLU A 225 13.98 14.55 -11.80
CA GLU A 225 13.92 13.28 -12.54
C GLU A 225 13.26 12.18 -11.71
N ALA A 226 13.56 12.10 -10.43
CA ALA A 226 12.91 11.17 -9.52
C ALA A 226 11.39 11.42 -9.39
N LEU A 227 10.97 12.69 -9.31
CA LEU A 227 9.55 13.06 -9.31
C LEU A 227 8.86 12.74 -10.65
N LYS A 228 9.53 12.98 -11.79
CA LYS A 228 9.04 12.58 -13.12
C LYS A 228 8.85 11.07 -13.21
N PHE A 229 9.76 10.31 -12.62
CA PHE A 229 9.68 8.85 -12.53
C PHE A 229 8.48 8.40 -11.68
N ILE A 230 8.29 8.94 -10.46
CA ILE A 230 7.13 8.61 -9.61
C ILE A 230 5.81 8.94 -10.31
N LYS A 231 5.73 10.04 -11.06
CA LYS A 231 4.54 10.44 -11.83
C LYS A 231 4.05 9.34 -12.80
N LEU A 232 4.93 8.44 -13.24
CA LEU A 232 4.53 7.33 -14.12
C LEU A 232 3.63 6.30 -13.40
N TYR A 233 3.68 6.25 -12.07
CA TYR A 233 2.99 5.24 -11.24
C TYR A 233 1.93 5.85 -10.31
N VAL A 234 1.99 7.15 -10.05
CA VAL A 234 1.08 7.88 -9.14
C VAL A 234 0.30 8.95 -9.90
N SER A 235 -0.98 9.12 -9.60
CA SER A 235 -1.80 10.16 -10.23
C SER A 235 -1.30 11.57 -9.89
N SER A 236 -1.45 12.50 -10.83
CA SER A 236 -1.03 13.89 -10.66
C SER A 236 -1.61 14.56 -9.41
N GLU A 237 -2.86 14.26 -9.07
CA GLU A 237 -3.52 14.83 -7.89
C GLU A 237 -2.91 14.29 -6.59
N VAL A 238 -2.68 12.98 -6.51
CA VAL A 238 -2.09 12.33 -5.33
C VAL A 238 -0.65 12.79 -5.15
N LEU A 239 0.14 12.85 -6.22
CA LEU A 239 1.54 13.26 -6.16
C LEU A 239 1.70 14.68 -5.59
N TYR A 240 0.92 15.66 -6.08
CA TYR A 240 1.00 17.02 -5.57
C TYR A 240 0.52 17.13 -4.12
N LYS A 241 -0.59 16.47 -3.76
CA LYS A 241 -1.09 16.46 -2.38
C LYS A 241 -0.06 15.85 -1.43
N LYS A 242 0.51 14.70 -1.78
CA LYS A 242 1.51 14.03 -0.96
C LYS A 242 2.82 14.83 -0.87
N ALA A 243 3.22 15.51 -1.94
CA ALA A 243 4.36 16.43 -1.92
C ALA A 243 4.13 17.62 -0.97
N LEU A 244 2.94 18.24 -0.97
CA LEU A 244 2.59 19.26 0.03
C LEU A 244 2.68 18.73 1.46
N GLY A 245 2.23 17.49 1.70
CA GLY A 245 2.30 16.84 3.00
C GLY A 245 3.70 16.49 3.50
N THR A 246 4.74 16.72 2.69
CA THR A 246 6.14 16.67 3.16
C THR A 246 6.60 17.96 3.86
N TYR A 247 5.81 19.03 3.76
CA TYR A 247 6.11 20.39 4.22
C TYR A 247 7.30 21.08 3.54
N ASP A 248 7.93 20.43 2.54
CA ASP A 248 8.93 21.05 1.68
C ASP A 248 8.23 21.74 0.50
N LEU A 249 8.12 23.07 0.57
CA LEU A 249 7.48 23.89 -0.46
C LEU A 249 8.24 23.83 -1.80
N THR A 250 9.55 23.59 -1.77
CA THR A 250 10.37 23.45 -2.99
C THR A 250 10.01 22.16 -3.71
N LEU A 251 9.89 21.05 -2.98
CA LEU A 251 9.44 19.78 -3.53
C LEU A 251 8.00 19.88 -4.05
N ALA A 252 7.11 20.54 -3.31
CA ALA A 252 5.74 20.76 -3.73
C ALA A 252 5.64 21.60 -5.01
N LEU A 253 6.50 22.62 -5.16
CA LEU A 253 6.61 23.42 -6.39
C LEU A 253 7.04 22.56 -7.58
N MET A 254 8.09 21.75 -7.42
CA MET A 254 8.56 20.82 -8.46
C MET A 254 7.44 19.84 -8.85
N ALA A 255 6.74 19.27 -7.87
CA ALA A 255 5.62 18.37 -8.11
C ALA A 255 4.48 19.06 -8.87
N ALA A 256 4.15 20.32 -8.55
CA ALA A 256 3.12 21.09 -9.26
C ALA A 256 3.47 21.30 -10.74
N GLN A 257 4.71 21.67 -11.02
CA GLN A 257 5.23 21.87 -12.38
C GLN A 257 5.19 20.56 -13.18
N ILE A 258 5.67 19.47 -12.58
CA ILE A 258 5.71 18.13 -13.20
C ILE A 258 4.30 17.60 -13.47
N THR A 259 3.33 17.90 -12.61
CA THR A 259 1.93 17.45 -12.74
C THR A 259 1.09 18.32 -13.68
N SER A 260 1.67 19.37 -14.27
CA SER A 260 1.02 20.28 -15.22
C SER A 260 -0.22 21.00 -14.64
N ARG A 261 -0.18 21.32 -13.33
CA ARG A 261 -1.20 22.18 -12.70
C ARG A 261 -1.11 23.61 -13.21
N ASP A 262 -2.22 24.36 -13.13
CA ASP A 262 -2.23 25.77 -13.54
C ASP A 262 -1.34 26.60 -12.59
N PRO A 263 -0.29 27.27 -13.11
CA PRO A 263 0.56 28.17 -12.31
C PRO A 263 -0.21 29.26 -11.60
N LYS A 264 -1.36 29.69 -12.12
CA LYS A 264 -2.20 30.71 -11.48
C LYS A 264 -2.85 30.22 -10.20
N GLU A 265 -2.97 28.91 -10.00
CA GLU A 265 -3.53 28.33 -8.78
C GLU A 265 -2.45 28.02 -7.75
N TYR A 266 -1.40 27.28 -8.14
CA TYR A 266 -0.42 26.79 -7.16
C TYR A 266 0.63 27.84 -6.76
N VAL A 267 1.03 28.76 -7.64
CA VAL A 267 2.07 29.75 -7.32
C VAL A 267 1.59 30.71 -6.21
N PRO A 268 0.41 31.35 -6.31
CA PRO A 268 -0.08 32.23 -5.25
C PRO A 268 -0.32 31.48 -3.93
N TYR A 269 -0.76 30.22 -4.02
CA TYR A 269 -0.96 29.36 -2.86
C TYR A 269 0.35 29.08 -2.12
N LEU A 270 1.41 28.66 -2.83
CA LEU A 270 2.72 28.40 -2.23
C LEU A 270 3.36 29.69 -1.66
N GLN A 271 3.24 30.82 -2.37
CA GLN A 271 3.70 32.12 -1.86
C GLN A 271 2.97 32.54 -0.59
N ARG A 272 1.67 32.27 -0.49
CA ARG A 272 0.91 32.50 0.75
C ARG A 272 1.45 31.63 1.90
N LEU A 273 1.76 30.36 1.64
CA LEU A 273 2.29 29.44 2.64
C LEU A 273 3.68 29.85 3.15
N GLU A 274 4.54 30.38 2.28
CA GLU A 274 5.88 30.87 2.65
C GLU A 274 5.85 31.96 3.74
N ASN A 275 4.79 32.78 3.76
CA ASN A 275 4.63 33.88 4.72
C ASN A 275 4.15 33.44 6.11
N PHE A 276 3.73 32.19 6.27
CA PHE A 276 3.29 31.67 7.57
C PHE A 276 4.43 31.04 8.36
N ASP A 277 4.35 31.14 9.69
CA ASP A 277 5.23 30.40 10.60
C ASP A 277 5.13 28.89 10.35
N PRO A 278 6.21 28.11 10.53
CA PRO A 278 6.24 26.69 10.16
C PRO A 278 5.10 25.84 10.74
N LEU A 279 4.77 26.02 12.02
CA LEU A 279 3.69 25.26 12.67
C LEU A 279 2.31 25.62 12.08
N TYR A 280 2.06 26.91 11.87
CA TYR A 280 0.80 27.37 11.31
C TYR A 280 0.67 26.98 9.83
N ARG A 281 1.77 27.05 9.07
CA ARG A 281 1.85 26.58 7.69
C ARG A 281 1.48 25.11 7.58
N ASN A 282 2.06 24.26 8.42
CA ASN A 282 1.76 22.82 8.42
C ASN A 282 0.30 22.54 8.77
N TYR A 283 -0.27 23.31 9.71
CA TYR A 283 -1.71 23.27 10.00
C TYR A 283 -2.56 23.58 8.75
N ILE A 284 -2.28 24.70 8.05
CA ILE A 284 -3.03 25.09 6.85
C ILE A 284 -2.92 24.01 5.77
N ILE A 285 -1.72 23.52 5.51
CA ILE A 285 -1.46 22.45 4.52
C ILE A 285 -2.28 21.20 4.86
N ASP A 286 -2.21 20.70 6.10
CA ASP A 286 -2.95 19.50 6.50
C ASP A 286 -4.48 19.71 6.49
N SER A 287 -4.93 20.91 6.87
CA SER A 287 -6.35 21.28 6.84
C SER A 287 -6.89 21.26 5.41
N ASP A 288 -6.18 21.88 4.47
CA ASP A 288 -6.53 21.91 3.04
C ASP A 288 -6.51 20.50 2.42
N MET A 289 -5.60 19.64 2.86
CA MET A 289 -5.54 18.23 2.46
C MET A 289 -6.59 17.35 3.17
N LYS A 290 -7.40 17.91 4.08
CA LYS A 290 -8.39 17.21 4.90
C LYS A 290 -7.79 16.16 5.85
N ASN A 291 -6.51 16.28 6.18
CA ASN A 291 -5.82 15.47 7.17
C ASN A 291 -6.04 16.05 8.58
N TYR A 292 -7.29 16.14 9.03
CA TYR A 292 -7.65 16.92 10.22
C TYR A 292 -6.94 16.46 11.50
N LYS A 293 -6.60 15.17 11.61
CA LYS A 293 -5.80 14.66 12.74
C LYS A 293 -4.37 15.20 12.75
N LYS A 294 -3.69 15.26 11.59
CA LYS A 294 -2.34 15.86 11.48
C LYS A 294 -2.43 17.38 11.66
N ALA A 295 -3.42 18.03 11.05
CA ALA A 295 -3.67 19.46 11.24
C ALA A 295 -3.84 19.84 12.72
N LEU A 296 -4.57 19.03 13.48
CA LEU A 296 -4.76 19.21 14.93
C LEU A 296 -3.43 19.19 15.69
N THR A 297 -2.52 18.27 15.35
CA THR A 297 -1.21 18.17 16.02
C THR A 297 -0.36 19.43 15.84
N ASN A 298 -0.55 20.15 14.73
CA ASN A 298 0.17 21.39 14.43
C ASN A 298 -0.48 22.62 15.09
N ILE A 299 -1.80 22.80 14.96
CA ILE A 299 -2.50 23.99 15.49
C ILE A 299 -2.51 24.07 17.01
N VAL A 300 -2.55 22.93 17.71
CA VAL A 300 -2.46 22.87 19.18
C VAL A 300 -1.12 23.40 19.70
N GLN A 301 -0.07 23.40 18.87
CA GLN A 301 1.24 23.95 19.21
C GLN A 301 1.35 25.45 18.92
N CYS A 302 0.40 26.03 18.18
CA CYS A 302 0.36 27.46 17.87
C CYS A 302 -0.24 28.23 19.05
N ASN A 303 0.59 29.00 19.76
CA ASN A 303 0.13 29.73 20.96
C ASN A 303 -0.74 30.95 20.62
N ASP A 304 -0.55 31.55 19.44
CA ASP A 304 -1.21 32.81 19.07
C ASP A 304 -2.59 32.62 18.43
N GLN A 305 -2.96 31.37 18.07
CA GLN A 305 -4.16 31.04 17.28
C GLN A 305 -5.17 30.20 18.09
N VAL A 306 -5.39 30.55 19.36
CA VAL A 306 -6.25 29.78 20.27
C VAL A 306 -7.71 29.72 19.81
N GLU A 307 -8.27 30.85 19.38
CA GLU A 307 -9.68 30.91 18.93
C GLU A 307 -9.91 30.08 17.67
N GLU A 308 -9.00 30.19 16.69
CA GLU A 308 -9.04 29.40 15.46
C GLU A 308 -8.91 27.90 15.77
N CYS A 309 -8.04 27.53 16.70
CA CYS A 309 -7.88 26.15 17.18
C CYS A 309 -9.19 25.58 17.75
N LEU A 310 -9.85 26.33 18.65
CA LEU A 310 -11.13 25.91 19.24
C LEU A 310 -12.23 25.79 18.18
N GLN A 311 -12.27 26.70 17.21
CA GLN A 311 -13.24 26.64 16.12
C GLN A 311 -12.99 25.44 15.20
N PHE A 312 -11.72 25.13 14.92
CA PHE A 312 -11.32 23.97 14.12
C PHE A 312 -11.70 22.65 14.82
N ILE A 313 -11.41 22.53 16.11
CA ILE A 313 -11.77 21.37 16.93
C ILE A 313 -13.29 21.15 16.95
N LYS A 314 -14.07 22.23 17.10
CA LYS A 314 -15.53 22.19 17.06
C LYS A 314 -16.05 21.75 15.70
N THR A 315 -15.56 22.37 14.62
CA THR A 315 -16.02 22.08 13.25
C THR A 315 -15.78 20.62 12.85
N HIS A 316 -14.68 20.02 13.30
CA HIS A 316 -14.29 18.65 12.94
C HIS A 316 -14.55 17.60 14.04
N ASN A 317 -15.19 17.97 15.15
CA ASN A 317 -15.49 17.10 16.29
C ASN A 317 -14.24 16.40 16.87
N LEU A 318 -13.13 17.11 17.03
CA LEU A 318 -11.83 16.54 17.42
C LEU A 318 -11.47 16.66 18.91
N HIS A 319 -12.43 17.02 19.77
CA HIS A 319 -12.19 17.35 21.19
C HIS A 319 -11.43 16.27 21.96
N VAL A 320 -11.80 15.00 21.79
CA VAL A 320 -11.16 13.89 22.51
C VAL A 320 -9.70 13.72 22.08
N GLU A 321 -9.42 13.81 20.78
CA GLU A 321 -8.04 13.72 20.27
C GLU A 321 -7.23 14.96 20.69
N ALA A 322 -7.85 16.14 20.71
CA ALA A 322 -7.21 17.38 21.15
C ALA A 322 -6.80 17.32 22.63
N LEU A 323 -7.69 16.83 23.51
CA LEU A 323 -7.40 16.67 24.95
C LEU A 323 -6.29 15.64 25.23
N LYS A 324 -6.06 14.67 24.33
CA LYS A 324 -4.91 13.74 24.47
C LYS A 324 -3.57 14.40 24.11
N LEU A 325 -3.61 15.38 23.21
CA LEU A 325 -2.40 16.03 22.67
C LEU A 325 -1.95 17.23 23.52
N VAL A 326 -2.89 17.95 24.14
CA VAL A 326 -2.59 19.16 24.91
C VAL A 326 -2.20 18.77 26.34
N ASP A 327 -1.10 19.32 26.84
CA ASP A 327 -0.74 19.18 28.26
C ASP A 327 -1.78 19.86 29.15
N LYS A 328 -2.16 19.18 30.25
CA LYS A 328 -3.12 19.64 31.25
C LYS A 328 -2.73 20.96 31.90
N SER A 329 -1.43 21.30 31.90
CA SER A 329 -0.91 22.57 32.43
C SER A 329 -1.29 23.79 31.57
N LYS A 330 -1.58 23.58 30.28
CA LYS A 330 -1.89 24.67 29.35
C LYS A 330 -3.32 25.18 29.53
N SER A 331 -3.49 26.51 29.45
CA SER A 331 -4.81 27.15 29.44
C SER A 331 -5.72 26.60 28.33
N LEU A 332 -5.13 26.25 27.18
CA LEU A 332 -5.83 25.63 26.05
C LEU A 332 -6.54 24.32 26.43
N TYR A 333 -5.94 23.48 27.29
CA TYR A 333 -6.55 22.21 27.70
C TYR A 333 -7.90 22.44 28.40
N ARG A 334 -7.94 23.44 29.30
CA ARG A 334 -9.17 23.86 29.97
C ARG A 334 -10.20 24.38 28.96
N LEU A 335 -9.81 25.25 28.03
CA LEU A 335 -10.73 25.81 27.04
C LEU A 335 -11.36 24.73 26.15
N ILE A 336 -10.58 23.77 25.67
CA ILE A 336 -11.08 22.64 24.87
C ILE A 336 -12.05 21.80 25.69
N GLY A 337 -11.73 21.54 26.96
CA GLY A 337 -12.58 20.77 27.87
C GLY A 337 -13.94 21.41 28.11
N LEU A 338 -13.97 22.72 28.36
CA LEU A 338 -15.21 23.46 28.54
C LEU A 338 -16.05 23.50 27.26
N GLN A 339 -15.43 23.73 26.11
CA GLN A 339 -16.10 23.68 24.82
C GLN A 339 -16.70 22.29 24.54
N PHE A 340 -15.97 21.23 24.92
CA PHE A 340 -16.45 19.86 24.78
C PHE A 340 -17.65 19.57 25.67
N ALA A 341 -17.63 20.02 26.93
CA ALA A 341 -18.78 19.91 27.83
C ALA A 341 -20.02 20.62 27.27
N GLN A 342 -19.85 21.84 26.76
CA GLN A 342 -20.93 22.57 26.10
C GLN A 342 -21.53 21.79 24.92
N ILE A 343 -20.71 21.23 24.04
CA ILE A 343 -21.16 20.45 22.88
C ILE A 343 -21.88 19.17 23.32
N LEU A 344 -21.43 18.51 24.39
CA LEU A 344 -22.13 17.35 24.95
C LEU A 344 -23.52 17.73 25.50
N SER A 345 -23.65 18.91 26.12
CA SER A 345 -24.93 19.45 26.55
C SER A 345 -25.86 19.71 25.36
N GLU A 346 -25.36 20.40 24.32
CA GLU A 346 -26.10 20.67 23.08
C GLU A 346 -26.55 19.37 22.38
N ASN A 347 -25.75 18.31 22.47
CA ASN A 347 -26.06 16.98 21.94
C ASN A 347 -26.93 16.11 22.86
N LYS A 348 -27.57 16.70 23.89
CA LYS A 348 -28.47 16.00 24.83
C LYS A 348 -27.80 14.89 25.62
N GLN A 349 -26.52 15.06 25.97
CA GLN A 349 -25.79 14.16 26.87
C GLN A 349 -25.43 14.89 28.18
N PRO A 350 -26.43 15.25 29.01
CA PRO A 350 -26.23 16.09 30.19
C PRO A 350 -25.35 15.43 31.25
N VAL A 351 -25.44 14.11 31.44
CA VAL A 351 -24.56 13.36 32.37
C VAL A 351 -23.09 13.48 31.97
N ASN A 352 -22.76 13.22 30.69
CA ASN A 352 -21.38 13.30 30.20
C ASN A 352 -20.86 14.75 30.25
N SER A 353 -21.69 15.72 29.87
CA SER A 353 -21.41 17.15 29.98
C SER A 353 -21.06 17.54 31.43
N ALA A 354 -21.88 17.10 32.39
CA ALA A 354 -21.69 17.39 33.81
C ALA A 354 -20.38 16.80 34.35
N ILE A 355 -20.06 15.55 33.99
CA ILE A 355 -18.79 14.91 34.36
C ILE A 355 -17.59 15.70 33.84
N VAL A 356 -17.65 16.18 32.59
CA VAL A 356 -16.58 16.99 32.01
C VAL A 356 -16.47 18.34 32.74
N TYR A 357 -17.55 19.09 32.93
CA TYR A 357 -17.53 20.34 33.71
C TYR A 357 -16.96 20.14 35.12
N PHE A 358 -17.37 19.07 35.80
CA PHE A 358 -16.87 18.71 37.13
C PHE A 358 -15.36 18.47 37.12
N SER A 359 -14.84 17.76 36.11
CA SER A 359 -13.40 17.51 35.96
C SER A 359 -12.55 18.77 35.76
N PHE A 360 -13.17 19.87 35.29
CA PHE A 360 -12.56 21.18 35.12
C PHE A 360 -12.90 22.16 36.26
N ASN A 361 -13.44 21.67 37.38
CA ASN A 361 -13.86 22.47 38.53
C ASN A 361 -14.94 23.53 38.22
N GLU A 362 -15.69 23.37 37.13
CA GLU A 362 -16.87 24.19 36.82
C GLU A 362 -18.11 23.62 37.52
N PHE A 363 -18.10 23.68 38.85
CA PHE A 363 -19.09 23.00 39.68
C PHE A 363 -20.51 23.53 39.49
N GLU A 364 -20.68 24.83 39.21
CA GLU A 364 -21.99 25.43 38.95
C GLU A 364 -22.62 24.89 37.66
N SER A 365 -21.82 24.83 36.59
CA SER A 365 -22.27 24.27 35.31
C SER A 365 -22.52 22.77 35.41
N ALA A 366 -21.65 22.04 36.13
CA ALA A 366 -21.85 20.62 36.40
C ALA A 366 -23.14 20.35 37.18
N LEU A 367 -23.42 21.14 38.23
CA LEU A 367 -24.63 21.04 39.04
C LEU A 367 -25.89 21.18 38.18
N SER A 368 -25.95 22.20 37.32
CA SER A 368 -27.09 22.40 36.42
C SER A 368 -27.33 21.18 35.55
N GLN A 369 -26.27 20.64 34.94
CA GLN A 369 -26.38 19.50 34.02
C GLN A 369 -26.71 18.19 34.76
N PHE A 370 -26.19 17.96 35.97
CA PHE A 370 -26.58 16.80 36.79
C PHE A 370 -28.03 16.88 37.26
N CYS A 371 -28.53 18.08 37.59
CA CYS A 371 -29.94 18.28 37.91
C CYS A 371 -30.84 17.96 36.71
N ASP A 372 -30.48 18.45 35.52
CA ASP A 372 -31.21 18.19 34.28
C ASP A 372 -31.24 16.70 33.92
N ALA A 373 -30.20 15.95 34.30
CA ALA A 373 -30.10 14.52 34.11
C ALA A 373 -30.79 13.66 35.19
N GLY A 374 -31.23 14.25 36.30
CA GLY A 374 -31.79 13.50 37.44
C GLY A 374 -30.74 12.73 38.27
N CYS A 375 -29.47 13.11 38.18
CA CYS A 375 -28.34 12.55 38.93
C CYS A 375 -28.17 13.32 40.26
N TYR A 376 -29.05 13.05 41.23
CA TYR A 376 -29.13 13.88 42.44
C TYR A 376 -27.97 13.67 43.43
N GLU A 377 -27.33 12.51 43.44
CA GLU A 377 -26.15 12.26 44.28
C GLU A 377 -24.95 13.08 43.81
N GLU A 378 -24.67 13.05 42.51
CA GLU A 378 -23.60 13.81 41.85
C GLU A 378 -23.89 15.32 41.89
N SER A 379 -25.17 15.70 41.81
CA SER A 379 -25.61 17.08 42.05
C SER A 379 -25.26 17.54 43.47
N MET A 380 -25.52 16.71 44.49
CA MET A 380 -25.15 17.02 45.88
C MET A 380 -23.63 17.12 46.07
N MET A 381 -22.85 16.25 45.42
CA MET A 381 -21.38 16.33 45.45
C MET A 381 -20.89 17.65 44.86
N SER A 382 -21.38 18.04 43.69
CA SER A 382 -21.05 19.32 43.03
C SER A 382 -21.42 20.51 43.92
N LEU A 383 -22.59 20.45 44.55
CA LEU A 383 -23.11 21.50 45.42
C LEU A 383 -22.32 21.69 46.73
N ASN A 384 -21.67 20.63 47.22
CA ASN A 384 -20.82 20.70 48.40
C ASN A 384 -19.47 21.34 48.12
N LEU A 385 -19.00 21.25 46.87
CA LEU A 385 -17.76 21.89 46.42
C LEU A 385 -17.93 23.37 46.07
N ILE A 386 -19.18 23.82 45.85
CA ILE A 386 -19.51 25.24 45.72
C ILE A 386 -19.59 25.86 47.12
N ALA A 387 -18.62 26.71 47.45
CA ALA A 387 -18.52 27.41 48.73
C ALA A 387 -19.46 28.61 48.80
N ASP A 388 -20.77 28.38 48.65
CA ASP A 388 -21.77 29.44 48.66
C ASP A 388 -22.93 29.15 49.63
N SER A 389 -23.12 30.08 50.56
CA SER A 389 -24.18 30.05 51.58
C SER A 389 -25.59 30.21 50.99
N CYS A 390 -25.71 30.76 49.77
CA CYS A 390 -27.02 30.99 49.14
C CYS A 390 -27.69 29.72 48.59
N LEU A 391 -26.99 28.59 48.55
CA LEU A 391 -27.47 27.32 47.96
C LEU A 391 -28.06 26.33 48.99
N GLU A 392 -28.29 26.76 50.23
CA GLU A 392 -28.74 25.90 51.33
C GLU A 392 -30.14 25.29 51.11
N ASN A 393 -31.03 26.02 50.44
CA ASN A 393 -32.35 25.52 50.04
C ASN A 393 -32.25 24.45 48.94
N THR A 394 -31.31 24.59 48.00
CA THR A 394 -31.03 23.61 46.95
C THR A 394 -30.46 22.33 47.56
N LYS A 395 -29.56 22.45 48.57
CA LYS A 395 -29.03 21.31 49.34
C LYS A 395 -30.13 20.50 50.02
N ARG A 396 -31.10 21.17 50.66
CA ARG A 396 -32.24 20.50 51.31
C ARG A 396 -33.12 19.75 50.31
N ARG A 397 -33.41 20.35 49.15
CA ARG A 397 -34.25 19.73 48.11
C ARG A 397 -33.60 18.50 47.48
N LEU A 398 -32.33 18.58 47.11
CA LEU A 398 -31.60 17.46 46.51
C LEU A 398 -31.44 16.28 47.48
N ASN A 399 -31.20 16.53 48.77
CA ASN A 399 -31.17 15.48 49.80
C ASN A 399 -32.49 14.71 49.97
N ILE A 400 -33.63 15.36 49.70
CA ILE A 400 -34.94 14.70 49.74
C ILE A 400 -35.12 13.85 48.48
N LEU A 401 -34.78 14.40 47.31
CA LEU A 401 -34.92 13.70 46.02
C LEU A 401 -34.01 12.47 45.90
N SER A 402 -32.76 12.53 46.37
CA SER A 402 -31.85 11.38 46.36
C SER A 402 -32.37 10.23 47.23
N ARG A 403 -32.96 10.54 48.40
CA ARG A 403 -33.57 9.53 49.29
C ARG A 403 -34.82 8.89 48.72
N ILE A 404 -35.57 9.61 47.87
CA ILE A 404 -36.76 9.09 47.21
C ILE A 404 -36.39 8.15 46.05
N GLN A 405 -35.29 8.41 45.34
CA GLN A 405 -34.84 7.60 44.19
C GLN A 405 -34.29 6.21 44.59
N ILE A 406 -33.95 6.00 45.86
CA ILE A 406 -33.48 4.73 46.44
C ILE A 406 -34.63 3.80 46.85
N LEU A 407 -35.86 4.33 46.95
CA LEU A 407 -37.10 3.58 47.21
C LEU A 407 -37.77 3.17 45.91
#